data_AF-A0A0P7GIL3-F1
#
_entry.id   AF-A0A0P7GIL3-F1
#
_cell.length_a   1.000
_cell.length_b   1.000
_cell.length_c   1.000
_cell.angle_alpha   90.00
_cell.angle_beta   90.00
_cell.angle_gamma   90.00
#
_symmetry.space_group_name_H-M   'P 1'
#
loop_
_entity.id
_entity.type
_entity.pdbx_description
1 polymer ?
#
loop_
_entity_poly.entity_id
_entity_poly.type
_entity_poly.pdbx_seq_one_letter_code
_entity_poly.pdbx_strand_id
1 'polypeptide(L)'
;MGFILGLILSLVVLTMGWRAYTGRWRTWVGHPGLLPKVKAYPALGMLYGGVGLLTGTLLWDVDGDSLPRPLLGVLLVLMLGGIWTFLMSLVWLPRFMLPRWVKMAENAMERTA
;
A
#
# COMPACT_ATOMS: atom_id res chain seq x y z
N MET A 1 5.30 -16.00 18.82
CA MET A 1 4.32 -14.90 18.98
C MET A 1 4.43 -13.82 17.89
N GLY A 2 5.65 -13.43 17.47
CA GLY A 2 5.83 -12.38 16.45
C GLY A 2 5.22 -12.68 15.06
N PHE A 3 5.28 -13.92 14.59
CA PHE A 3 4.72 -14.33 13.30
C PHE A 3 3.20 -14.14 13.20
N ILE A 4 2.45 -14.65 14.18
CA ILE A 4 0.98 -14.55 14.23
C ILE A 4 0.55 -13.08 14.31
N LEU A 5 1.21 -12.27 15.15
CA LEU A 5 0.96 -10.84 15.25
C LEU A 5 1.22 -10.12 13.92
N GLY A 6 2.33 -10.47 13.25
CA GLY A 6 2.67 -9.95 11.94
C GLY A 6 1.63 -10.29 10.88
N LEU A 7 1.14 -11.53 10.84
CA LEU A 7 0.07 -11.95 9.93
C LEU A 7 -1.24 -11.23 10.18
N ILE A 8 -1.67 -11.13 11.44
CA ILE A 8 -2.89 -10.41 11.82
C ILE A 8 -2.78 -8.95 11.39
N LEU A 9 -1.65 -8.29 11.70
CA LEU A 9 -1.39 -6.92 11.30
C LEU A 9 -1.42 -6.76 9.77
N SER A 10 -0.77 -7.67 9.04
CA SER A 10 -0.74 -7.66 7.59
C SER A 10 -2.15 -7.76 7.00
N LEU A 11 -2.97 -8.69 7.50
CA LEU A 11 -4.38 -8.85 7.10
C LEU A 11 -5.23 -7.61 7.41
N VAL A 12 -5.07 -7.01 8.58
CA VAL A 12 -5.79 -5.78 8.95
C VAL A 12 -5.42 -4.63 8.01
N VAL A 13 -4.12 -4.44 7.75
CA VAL A 13 -3.63 -3.38 6.86
C VAL A 13 -4.11 -3.60 5.42
N LEU A 14 -4.08 -4.85 4.93
CA LEU A 14 -4.55 -5.20 3.59
C LEU A 14 -6.06 -4.98 3.43
N THR A 15 -6.84 -5.38 4.42
CA THR A 15 -8.30 -5.19 4.41
C THR A 15 -8.72 -3.72 4.50
N MET A 16 -8.00 -2.91 5.28
CA MET A 16 -8.18 -1.46 5.30
C MET A 16 -7.83 -0.83 3.95
N GLY A 17 -6.68 -1.19 3.38
CA GLY A 17 -6.26 -0.73 2.05
C GLY A 17 -7.25 -1.13 0.95
N TRP A 18 -7.82 -2.32 1.04
CA TRP A 18 -8.85 -2.81 0.12
C TRP A 18 -10.16 -2.02 0.23
N ARG A 19 -10.60 -1.70 1.45
CA ARG A 19 -11.78 -0.86 1.68
C ARG A 19 -11.58 0.57 1.18
N ALA A 20 -10.36 1.09 1.30
CA ALA A 20 -9.98 2.36 0.70
C ALA A 20 -10.00 2.28 -0.83
N TYR A 21 -9.42 1.22 -1.41
CA TYR A 21 -9.37 1.01 -2.86
C TYR A 21 -10.76 0.87 -3.50
N THR A 22 -11.69 0.19 -2.83
CA THR A 22 -13.09 0.04 -3.30
C THR A 22 -13.94 1.31 -3.12
N GLY A 23 -13.38 2.36 -2.50
CA GLY A 23 -14.07 3.63 -2.32
C GLY A 23 -15.15 3.57 -1.24
N ARG A 24 -15.08 2.65 -0.27
CA ARG A 24 -15.91 2.72 0.94
C ARG A 24 -15.43 3.82 1.89
N TRP A 25 -14.14 4.17 1.84
CA TRP A 25 -13.52 5.19 2.69
C TRP A 25 -13.10 6.44 1.90
N ARG A 26 -13.96 6.96 1.02
CA ARG A 26 -13.62 8.10 0.13
C ARG A 26 -13.12 9.33 0.90
N THR A 27 -13.69 9.58 2.08
CA THR A 27 -13.32 10.68 2.97
C THR A 27 -11.92 10.56 3.58
N TRP A 28 -11.38 9.35 3.69
CA TRP A 28 -10.06 9.07 4.29
C TRP A 28 -8.96 8.87 3.25
N VAL A 29 -9.31 8.92 1.96
CA VAL A 29 -8.38 8.60 0.87
C VAL A 29 -7.57 9.82 0.45
N GLY A 30 -8.18 11.01 0.40
CA GLY A 30 -7.50 12.23 -0.03
C GLY A 30 -7.20 13.15 1.15
N HIS A 31 -5.95 13.19 1.59
CA HIS A 31 -5.48 14.21 2.53
C HIS A 31 -4.54 15.19 1.82
N PRO A 32 -4.51 16.48 2.21
CA PRO A 32 -3.46 17.39 1.76
C PRO A 32 -2.11 16.77 2.17
N GLY A 33 -1.27 16.48 1.18
CA GLY A 33 0.03 15.87 1.43
C GLY A 33 1.00 16.85 2.09
N LEU A 34 2.16 16.34 2.52
CA LEU A 34 3.25 17.13 3.09
C LEU A 34 3.79 18.19 2.12
N LEU A 35 3.59 18.00 0.81
CA LEU A 35 3.96 18.96 -0.22
C LEU A 35 2.74 19.82 -0.61
N PRO A 36 2.86 21.16 -0.64
CA PRO A 36 1.79 22.03 -1.12
C PRO A 36 1.47 21.67 -2.58
N LYS A 37 0.17 21.46 -2.87
CA LYS A 37 -0.39 21.02 -4.17
C LYS A 37 -0.35 19.52 -4.47
N VAL A 38 0.19 18.69 -3.59
CA VAL A 38 0.23 17.24 -3.80
C VAL A 38 -0.71 16.54 -2.82
N LYS A 39 -1.56 15.64 -3.32
CA LYS A 39 -2.47 14.85 -2.48
C LYS A 39 -1.76 13.59 -1.99
N ALA A 40 -1.82 13.37 -0.68
CA ALA A 40 -1.38 12.13 -0.06
C ALA A 40 -2.53 11.12 -0.05
N TYR A 41 -2.17 9.86 -0.26
CA TYR A 41 -3.09 8.72 -0.36
C TYR A 41 -2.70 7.59 0.60
N PRO A 42 -2.56 7.87 1.91
CA PRO A 42 -2.04 6.91 2.90
C PRO A 42 -2.88 5.63 2.95
N ALA A 43 -4.21 5.77 2.83
CA ALA A 43 -5.14 4.65 2.84
C ALA A 43 -4.97 3.73 1.60
N LEU A 44 -4.57 4.27 0.45
CA LEU A 44 -4.24 3.45 -0.73
C LEU A 44 -2.86 2.81 -0.58
N GLY A 45 -1.91 3.54 0.00
CA GLY A 45 -0.61 3.01 0.35
C GLY A 45 -0.67 1.80 1.27
N MET A 46 -1.62 1.78 2.21
CA MET A 46 -1.81 0.64 3.12
C MET A 46 -2.04 -0.67 2.36
N LEU A 47 -2.68 -0.64 1.19
CA LEU A 47 -2.84 -1.85 0.39
C LEU A 47 -1.47 -2.44 0.00
N TYR A 48 -0.59 -1.59 -0.54
CA TYR A 48 0.74 -1.98 -1.01
C TYR A 48 1.69 -2.28 0.17
N GLY A 49 1.63 -1.47 1.23
CA GLY A 49 2.35 -1.69 2.47
C GLY A 49 1.94 -2.98 3.17
N GLY A 50 0.66 -3.33 3.12
CA GLY A 50 0.12 -4.59 3.63
C GLY A 50 0.66 -5.80 2.87
N VAL A 51 0.80 -5.72 1.55
CA VAL A 51 1.47 -6.76 0.75
C VAL A 51 2.94 -6.88 1.14
N GLY A 52 3.64 -5.75 1.33
CA GLY A 52 5.02 -5.74 1.78
C GLY A 52 5.19 -6.39 3.17
N LEU A 53 4.33 -6.04 4.12
CA LEU A 53 4.25 -6.60 5.46
C LEU A 53 3.91 -8.10 5.45
N LEU A 54 2.95 -8.51 4.63
CA LEU A 54 2.60 -9.92 4.47
C LEU A 54 3.80 -10.72 3.95
N THR A 55 4.48 -10.18 2.94
CA THR A 55 5.65 -10.86 2.35
C THR A 55 6.81 -10.93 3.34
N GLY A 56 7.05 -9.85 4.10
CA GLY A 56 8.07 -9.82 5.15
C GLY A 56 7.77 -10.76 6.32
N THR A 57 6.49 -10.87 6.72
CA THR A 57 6.08 -11.79 7.79
C THR A 57 6.15 -13.24 7.36
N LEU A 58 5.85 -13.54 6.09
CA LEU A 58 6.07 -14.87 5.50
C LEU A 58 7.56 -15.20 5.37
N LEU A 59 8.41 -14.26 4.95
CA LEU A 59 9.86 -14.46 4.87
C LEU A 59 10.52 -14.65 6.24
N TRP A 60 9.95 -14.10 7.31
CA TRP A 60 10.51 -14.19 8.66
C TRP A 60 10.60 -15.63 9.19
N ASP A 61 9.70 -16.51 8.76
CA ASP A 61 9.61 -17.89 9.24
C ASP A 61 10.18 -18.91 8.23
N VAL A 62 10.69 -18.45 7.08
CA VAL A 62 11.24 -19.32 6.05
C VAL A 62 12.75 -19.39 6.18
N ASP A 63 13.28 -20.61 6.35
CA ASP A 63 14.71 -20.86 6.30
C ASP A 63 15.30 -20.48 4.94
N GLY A 64 16.32 -19.62 4.91
CA GLY A 64 16.93 -19.12 3.69
C GLY A 64 17.51 -20.19 2.77
N ASP A 65 17.80 -21.38 3.30
CA ASP A 65 18.32 -22.52 2.54
C ASP A 65 17.21 -23.36 1.88
N SER A 66 15.95 -23.16 2.27
CA SER A 66 14.80 -23.92 1.76
C SER A 66 14.20 -23.33 0.48
N LEU A 67 14.54 -22.08 0.15
CA LEU A 67 14.03 -21.37 -1.02
C LEU A 67 15.11 -21.16 -2.10
N PRO A 68 14.77 -21.36 -3.39
CA PRO A 68 15.67 -20.98 -4.47
C PRO A 68 15.93 -19.45 -4.42
N ARG A 69 17.21 -19.07 -4.46
CA ARG A 69 17.70 -17.67 -4.45
C ARG A 69 16.90 -16.69 -5.32
N PRO A 70 16.48 -17.01 -6.56
CA PRO A 70 15.66 -16.09 -7.35
C PRO A 70 14.29 -15.82 -6.72
N LEU A 71 13.67 -16.80 -6.05
CA LEU A 71 12.39 -16.61 -5.38
C LEU A 71 12.53 -15.72 -4.15
N LEU A 72 13.59 -15.91 -3.37
CA LEU A 72 13.95 -15.00 -2.27
C LEU A 72 14.11 -13.56 -2.77
N GLY A 73 14.81 -13.37 -3.89
CA GLY A 73 14.97 -12.06 -4.53
C GLY A 73 13.62 -11.42 -4.88
N VAL A 74 12.71 -12.18 -5.51
CA VAL A 74 11.36 -11.68 -5.85
C VAL A 74 10.57 -11.30 -4.60
N LEU A 75 10.58 -12.15 -3.56
CA LEU A 75 9.86 -11.87 -2.31
C LEU A 75 10.44 -10.64 -1.59
N LEU A 76 11.77 -10.47 -1.58
CA LEU A 76 12.41 -9.28 -1.03
C LEU A 76 12.04 -8.02 -1.81
N VAL A 77 12.01 -8.09 -3.14
CA VAL A 77 11.57 -6.97 -3.99
C VAL A 77 10.10 -6.63 -3.73
N LEU A 78 9.23 -7.62 -3.53
CA LEU A 78 7.83 -7.40 -3.15
C LEU A 78 7.70 -6.76 -1.77
N MET A 79 8.47 -7.24 -0.79
CA MET A 79 8.52 -6.70 0.57
C MET A 79 8.95 -5.23 0.54
N LEU A 80 10.12 -4.95 -0.03
CA LEU A 80 10.70 -3.60 -0.10
C LEU A 80 9.85 -2.68 -0.96
N GLY A 81 9.35 -3.17 -2.11
CA GLY A 81 8.48 -2.42 -3.01
C GLY A 81 7.15 -2.04 -2.35
N GLY A 82 6.55 -2.94 -1.56
CA GLY A 82 5.34 -2.65 -0.80
C GLY A 82 5.54 -1.58 0.26
N ILE A 83 6.61 -1.70 1.06
CA ILE A 83 6.97 -0.72 2.11
C ILE A 83 7.30 0.63 1.47
N TRP A 84 8.09 0.64 0.40
CA TRP A 84 8.45 1.86 -0.33
C TRP A 84 7.23 2.56 -0.91
N THR A 85 6.31 1.80 -1.51
CA THR A 85 5.06 2.35 -2.05
C THR A 85 4.18 2.94 -0.95
N PHE A 86 4.14 2.32 0.23
CA PHE A 86 3.45 2.87 1.40
C PHE A 86 4.06 4.20 1.83
N LEU A 87 5.38 4.29 1.95
CA LEU A 87 6.06 5.55 2.30
C LEU A 87 5.80 6.64 1.25
N MET A 88 5.89 6.29 -0.03
CA MET A 88 5.57 7.21 -1.12
C MET A 88 4.13 7.70 -1.00
N SER A 89 3.16 6.83 -0.71
CA SER A 89 1.75 7.22 -0.56
C SER A 89 1.48 8.32 0.47
N LEU A 90 2.35 8.47 1.48
CA LEU A 90 2.24 9.51 2.51
C LEU A 90 2.59 10.90 1.97
N VAL A 91 3.41 10.95 0.92
CA VAL A 91 3.87 12.19 0.29
C VAL A 91 3.13 12.42 -1.02
N TRP A 92 3.10 11.40 -1.88
CA TRP A 92 2.55 11.43 -3.21
C TRP A 92 2.38 10.01 -3.78
N LEU A 93 1.24 9.75 -4.43
CA LEU A 93 1.05 8.50 -5.17
C LEU A 93 0.94 8.77 -6.68
N PRO A 94 1.68 8.02 -7.53
CA PRO A 94 1.58 8.15 -8.98
C PRO A 94 0.16 7.90 -9.49
N ARG A 95 -0.27 8.67 -10.51
CA ARG A 95 -1.61 8.56 -11.10
C ARG A 95 -1.95 7.15 -11.58
N PHE A 96 -1.00 6.37 -12.08
CA PHE A 96 -1.31 5.01 -12.54
C PHE A 96 -1.74 4.07 -11.41
N MET A 97 -1.27 4.28 -10.17
CA MET A 97 -1.59 3.48 -8.98
C MET A 97 -2.92 3.85 -8.32
N LEU A 98 -3.53 4.97 -8.74
CA LEU A 98 -4.82 5.43 -8.23
C LEU A 98 -5.96 4.60 -8.85
N PRO A 99 -6.95 4.19 -8.05
CA PRO A 99 -8.14 3.54 -8.57
C PRO A 99 -8.95 4.46 -9.48
N ARG A 100 -9.72 3.86 -10.40
CA ARG A 100 -10.49 4.61 -11.41
C ARG A 100 -11.43 5.65 -10.79
N TRP A 101 -12.05 5.35 -9.65
CA TRP A 101 -12.96 6.27 -8.98
C TRP A 101 -12.26 7.52 -8.44
N VAL A 102 -11.01 7.42 -7.98
CA VAL A 102 -10.23 8.59 -7.52
C VAL A 102 -9.90 9.49 -8.70
N LYS A 103 -9.47 8.91 -9.81
CA LYS A 103 -9.18 9.65 -11.05
C LYS A 103 -10.42 10.42 -11.54
N MET A 104 -11.59 9.78 -11.51
CA MET A 104 -12.86 10.43 -11.87
C MET A 104 -13.21 11.57 -10.91
N ALA A 105 -13.00 11.38 -9.61
CA ALA A 105 -13.26 12.42 -8.60
C ALA A 105 -12.30 13.62 -8.74
N GLU A 106 -11.02 13.39 -9.00
CA GLU A 106 -10.05 14.47 -9.29
C GLU A 106 -10.43 15.25 -10.54
N ASN A 107 -10.73 14.56 -11.65
CA ASN A 107 -11.13 15.20 -12.90
C ASN A 107 -12.44 15.98 -12.78
N ALA A 108 -13.38 15.53 -11.92
CA ALA A 108 -14.62 16.25 -11.67
C ALA A 108 -14.35 17.56 -10.92
N MET A 109 -13.45 17.55 -9.92
CA MET A 109 -13.05 18.76 -9.20
C MET A 109 -12.31 19.76 -10.10
N GLU A 110 -11.39 19.28 -10.95
CA GLU A 110 -10.65 20.11 -11.92
C GLU A 110 -11.58 20.79 -12.94
N ARG A 111 -12.75 20.22 -13.25
CA ARG A 111 -13.74 20.82 -14.17
C ARG A 111 -14.63 21.88 -13.52
N THR A 112 -14.74 21.86 -12.20
CA THR A 112 -15.56 22.81 -11.41
C THR A 112 -14.76 23.96 -10.81
N ALA A 113 -13.43 23.91 -10.88
CA ALA A 113 -12.51 24.95 -10.45
C ALA A 113 -12.11 25.84 -11.64
#